data_AF-A0A3N5Y3S1-F1
#
_entry.id   AF-A0A3N5Y3S1-F1
#
_cell.length_a   1.000
_cell.length_b   1.000
_cell.length_c   1.000
_cell.angle_alpha   90.00
_cell.angle_beta   90.00
_cell.angle_gamma   90.00
#
_symmetry.space_group_name_H-M   'P 1'
#
loop_
_entity.id
_entity.type
_entity.pdbx_description
1 polymer ?
#
loop_
_entity_poly.entity_id
_entity_poly.type
_entity_poly.pdbx_seq_one_letter_code
_entity_poly.pdbx_strand_id
1 'polypeptide(L)'
;MDEKEMTDWAREQFQRANKHLAEIGILFDAVTPEESKYLAPVVAVWKIRSTEGKRYWVISGDVPADVIAESAAATARDALRYFAYQWQMKASNLMAEADNDQTKNHYAALLEKKGVMLYDISTNDELWQSV
;
A
#
# COMPACT_ATOMS: atom_id res chain seq x y z
N MET A 1 3.78 -18.53 10.35
CA MET A 1 2.90 -18.65 9.18
C MET A 1 3.50 -19.72 8.30
N ASP A 2 2.75 -20.76 7.98
CA ASP A 2 3.18 -21.79 7.04
C ASP A 2 3.02 -21.32 5.57
N GLU A 3 3.49 -22.12 4.61
CA GLU A 3 3.45 -21.77 3.18
C GLU A 3 2.02 -21.63 2.64
N LYS A 4 1.08 -22.41 3.18
CA LYS A 4 -0.32 -22.37 2.78
C LYS A 4 -0.98 -21.11 3.33
N GLU A 5 -0.77 -20.79 4.60
CA GLU A 5 -1.25 -19.56 5.24
C GLU A 5 -0.70 -18.31 4.52
N MET A 6 0.58 -18.32 4.11
CA MET A 6 1.18 -17.24 3.32
C MET A 6 0.49 -17.06 1.97
N THR A 7 0.23 -18.17 1.27
CA THR A 7 -0.44 -18.16 -0.03
C THR A 7 -1.89 -17.68 0.08
N ASP A 8 -2.60 -18.16 1.09
CA ASP A 8 -3.99 -17.79 1.37
C ASP A 8 -4.07 -16.28 1.72
N TRP A 9 -3.16 -15.79 2.59
CA TRP A 9 -3.05 -14.38 2.93
C TRP A 9 -2.72 -13.51 1.70
N ALA A 10 -1.72 -13.88 0.91
CA ALA A 10 -1.31 -13.11 -0.27
C ALA A 10 -2.45 -13.01 -1.30
N ARG A 11 -3.23 -14.08 -1.47
CA ARG A 11 -4.42 -14.09 -2.33
C ARG A 11 -5.49 -13.13 -1.82
N GLU A 12 -5.79 -13.15 -0.52
CA GLU A 12 -6.75 -12.24 0.10
C GLU A 12 -6.34 -10.78 -0.09
N GLN A 13 -5.07 -10.47 0.18
CA GLN A 13 -4.55 -9.11 0.04
C GLN A 13 -4.54 -8.66 -1.42
N PHE A 14 -4.25 -9.56 -2.36
CA PHE A 14 -4.37 -9.27 -3.79
C PHE A 14 -5.81 -8.99 -4.23
N GLN A 15 -6.80 -9.72 -3.70
CA GLN A 15 -8.21 -9.44 -3.98
C GLN A 15 -8.64 -8.06 -3.47
N ARG A 16 -8.16 -7.65 -2.30
CA ARG A 16 -8.40 -6.31 -1.75
C ARG A 16 -7.77 -5.21 -2.61
N ALA A 17 -6.54 -5.42 -3.05
CA ALA A 17 -5.85 -4.52 -3.98
C ALA A 17 -6.62 -4.39 -5.31
N ASN A 18 -7.04 -5.52 -5.90
CA ASN A 18 -7.82 -5.52 -7.14
C ASN A 18 -9.15 -4.78 -7.00
N LYS A 19 -9.88 -5.03 -5.90
CA LYS A 19 -11.13 -4.32 -5.62
C LYS A 19 -10.92 -2.81 -5.58
N HIS A 20 -9.88 -2.34 -4.88
CA HIS A 20 -9.57 -0.92 -4.80
C HIS A 20 -9.25 -0.32 -6.17
N LEU A 21 -8.41 -0.98 -6.97
CA LEU A 21 -8.09 -0.55 -8.34
C LEU A 21 -9.33 -0.44 -9.21
N ALA A 22 -10.24 -1.43 -9.13
CA ALA A 22 -11.49 -1.41 -9.87
C ALA A 22 -12.40 -0.25 -9.44
N GLU A 23 -12.48 0.04 -8.13
CA GLU A 23 -13.27 1.17 -7.59
C GLU A 23 -12.80 2.53 -8.12
N ILE A 24 -11.50 2.69 -8.37
CA ILE A 24 -10.91 3.92 -8.93
C ILE A 24 -10.72 3.88 -10.45
N GLY A 25 -11.22 2.84 -11.12
CA GLY A 25 -11.21 2.72 -12.58
C GLY A 25 -9.89 2.25 -13.21
N ILE A 26 -8.97 1.70 -12.44
CA ILE A 26 -7.71 1.13 -12.95
C ILE A 26 -7.91 -0.38 -13.19
N LEU A 27 -7.92 -0.77 -14.47
CA LEU A 27 -7.87 -2.17 -14.88
C LEU A 27 -6.43 -2.57 -15.19
N PHE A 28 -6.01 -3.76 -14.77
CA PHE A 28 -4.65 -4.25 -14.99
C PHE A 28 -4.61 -5.59 -15.73
N ASP A 29 -3.57 -5.77 -16.53
CA ASP A 29 -3.36 -6.95 -17.36
C ASP A 29 -2.17 -7.80 -16.88
N ALA A 30 -1.26 -7.21 -16.10
CA ALA A 30 -0.07 -7.89 -15.61
C ALA A 30 0.35 -7.41 -14.21
N VAL A 31 0.93 -8.33 -13.45
CA VAL A 31 1.67 -8.10 -12.20
C VAL A 31 3.13 -8.44 -12.47
N THR A 32 4.08 -7.72 -11.87
CA THR A 32 5.51 -8.02 -11.91
C THR A 32 5.93 -8.61 -10.57
N PRO A 33 5.95 -9.95 -10.41
CA PRO A 33 6.17 -10.59 -9.10
C PRO A 33 7.58 -10.34 -8.55
N GLU A 34 8.57 -10.24 -9.44
CA GLU A 34 10.00 -10.03 -9.10
C GLU A 34 10.23 -8.72 -8.33
N GLU A 35 9.44 -7.69 -8.66
CA GLU A 35 9.51 -6.37 -8.03
C GLU A 35 8.47 -6.20 -6.91
N SER A 36 7.50 -7.13 -6.82
CA SER A 36 6.51 -7.15 -5.75
C SER A 36 7.10 -7.73 -4.48
N LYS A 37 6.67 -7.24 -3.31
CA LYS A 37 7.19 -7.68 -2.01
C LYS A 37 6.07 -7.94 -1.02
N TYR A 38 6.26 -8.97 -0.21
CA TYR A 38 5.32 -9.42 0.81
C TYR A 38 6.02 -9.39 2.18
N LEU A 39 5.61 -8.46 3.03
CA LEU A 39 6.04 -8.36 4.42
C LEU A 39 4.88 -8.82 5.31
N ALA A 40 4.49 -10.08 5.12
CA ALA A 40 3.36 -10.66 5.82
C ALA A 40 3.64 -10.78 7.33
N PRO A 41 2.60 -10.65 8.18
CA PRO A 41 1.19 -10.42 7.83
C PRO A 41 0.84 -8.93 7.65
N VAL A 42 1.84 -8.03 7.64
CA VAL A 42 1.62 -6.59 7.76
C VAL A 42 1.21 -5.95 6.44
N VAL A 43 2.00 -6.14 5.40
CA VAL A 43 1.81 -5.40 4.14
C VAL A 43 2.28 -6.20 2.93
N ALA A 44 1.57 -6.05 1.82
CA ALA A 44 1.98 -6.51 0.52
C ALA A 44 1.97 -5.34 -0.47
N VAL A 45 2.98 -5.30 -1.32
CA VAL A 45 3.19 -4.26 -2.32
C VAL A 45 3.36 -4.94 -3.68
N TRP A 46 2.47 -4.61 -4.61
CA TRP A 46 2.50 -5.14 -5.98
C TRP A 46 2.94 -4.07 -6.95
N LYS A 47 3.76 -4.49 -7.90
CA LYS A 47 3.99 -3.73 -9.13
C LYS A 47 3.06 -4.27 -10.20
N ILE A 48 2.24 -3.40 -10.78
CA ILE A 48 1.26 -3.81 -11.81
C ILE A 48 1.38 -2.94 -13.06
N ARG A 49 0.88 -3.48 -14.16
CA ARG A 49 0.67 -2.74 -15.42
C ARG A 49 -0.82 -2.71 -15.74
N SER A 50 -1.34 -1.52 -15.97
CA SER A 50 -2.70 -1.31 -16.44
C SER A 50 -2.89 -1.77 -17.88
N THR A 51 -4.14 -2.01 -18.28
CA THR A 51 -4.51 -2.27 -19.69
C THR A 51 -4.15 -1.11 -20.62
N GLU A 52 -3.98 0.11 -20.08
CA GLU A 52 -3.51 1.30 -20.79
C GLU A 52 -1.96 1.39 -20.88
N GLY A 53 -1.23 0.40 -20.35
CA GLY A 53 0.23 0.38 -20.35
C GLY A 53 0.89 1.22 -19.25
N LYS A 54 0.13 1.97 -18.44
CA LYS A 54 0.67 2.68 -17.26
C LYS A 54 1.01 1.70 -16.15
N ARG A 55 2.06 1.99 -15.38
CA ARG A 55 2.52 1.14 -14.27
C ARG A 55 2.28 1.80 -12.92
N TYR A 56 1.97 0.96 -11.94
CA TYR A 56 1.59 1.39 -10.60
C TYR A 56 2.22 0.51 -9.53
N TRP A 57 2.42 1.10 -8.37
CA TRP A 57 2.60 0.39 -7.11
C TRP A 57 1.28 0.37 -6.36
N VAL A 58 0.88 -0.80 -5.88
CA VAL A 58 -0.38 -1.01 -5.16
C VAL A 58 -0.06 -1.62 -3.82
N ILE A 59 -0.72 -1.17 -2.77
CA ILE A 59 -0.49 -1.62 -1.40
C ILE A 59 -1.78 -2.18 -0.80
N SER A 60 -1.67 -3.23 0.01
CA SER A 60 -2.74 -3.71 0.90
C SER A 60 -2.14 -4.59 2.02
N GLY A 61 -2.96 -5.13 2.92
CA GLY A 61 -2.53 -5.80 4.16
C GLY A 61 -3.24 -5.24 5.38
N ASP A 62 -2.61 -5.18 6.55
CA ASP A 62 -3.13 -4.44 7.71
C ASP A 62 -2.98 -2.91 7.51
N VAL A 63 -3.35 -2.43 6.34
CA VAL A 63 -3.35 -1.04 5.92
C VAL A 63 -4.51 -0.79 4.92
N PRO A 64 -4.93 0.47 4.71
CA PRO A 64 -5.82 0.80 3.60
C PRO A 64 -5.21 0.37 2.27
N ALA A 65 -6.05 -0.10 1.35
CA ALA A 65 -5.60 -0.31 -0.02
C ALA A 65 -5.41 1.06 -0.69
N ASP A 66 -4.29 1.22 -1.40
CA ASP A 66 -3.95 2.46 -2.08
C ASP A 66 -3.06 2.19 -3.29
N VAL A 67 -2.87 3.21 -4.14
CA VAL A 67 -2.10 3.11 -5.36
C VAL A 67 -1.30 4.38 -5.63
N ILE A 68 -0.11 4.22 -6.19
CA ILE A 68 0.68 5.33 -6.74
C ILE A 68 1.23 4.94 -8.10
N ALA A 69 1.52 5.94 -8.94
CA ALA A 69 2.22 5.70 -10.20
C ALA A 69 3.63 5.15 -9.93
N GLU A 70 4.13 4.29 -10.83
CA GLU A 70 5.51 3.77 -10.76
C GLU A 70 6.54 4.92 -10.70
N SER A 71 6.27 6.06 -11.34
CA SER A 71 7.16 7.23 -11.32
C SER A 71 7.37 7.86 -9.94
N ALA A 72 6.51 7.56 -8.96
CA ALA A 72 6.66 8.06 -7.59
C ALA A 72 7.72 7.29 -6.78
N ALA A 73 8.08 6.07 -7.20
CA ALA A 73 8.98 5.20 -6.45
C ALA A 73 9.71 4.20 -7.34
N ALA A 74 11.03 4.11 -7.21
CA ALA A 74 11.84 3.19 -8.01
C ALA A 74 11.69 1.72 -7.57
N THR A 75 11.44 1.49 -6.28
CA THR A 75 11.39 0.15 -5.67
C THR A 75 10.16 -0.01 -4.77
N ALA A 76 9.82 -1.25 -4.40
CA ALA A 76 8.76 -1.51 -3.42
C ALA A 76 9.04 -0.84 -2.06
N ARG A 77 10.32 -0.75 -1.68
CA ARG A 77 10.76 -0.05 -0.46
C ARG A 77 10.50 1.45 -0.54
N ASP A 78 10.84 2.05 -1.67
CA ASP A 78 10.55 3.48 -1.91
C ASP A 78 9.05 3.73 -2.01
N ALA A 79 8.28 2.78 -2.55
CA ALA A 79 6.83 2.88 -2.62
C ALA A 79 6.21 2.93 -1.22
N LEU A 80 6.66 2.08 -0.28
CA LEU A 80 6.22 2.16 1.12
C LEU A 80 6.53 3.51 1.75
N ARG A 81 7.74 4.04 1.54
CA ARG A 81 8.11 5.37 2.04
C ARG A 81 7.22 6.46 1.44
N TYR A 82 6.88 6.35 0.16
CA TYR A 82 6.00 7.30 -0.52
C TYR A 82 4.55 7.21 0.00
N PHE A 83 4.01 6.00 0.18
CA PHE A 83 2.71 5.79 0.80
C PHE A 83 2.65 6.37 2.22
N ALA A 84 3.70 6.12 3.03
CA ALA A 84 3.82 6.68 4.36
C ALA A 84 3.71 8.21 4.36
N TYR A 85 4.47 8.88 3.48
CA TYR A 85 4.43 10.32 3.33
C TYR A 85 3.05 10.83 2.87
N GLN A 86 2.47 10.22 1.84
CA GLN A 86 1.15 10.59 1.33
C GLN A 86 0.06 10.46 2.40
N TRP A 87 0.10 9.39 3.21
CA TRP A 87 -0.88 9.17 4.27
C TRP A 87 -0.74 10.15 5.41
N GLN A 88 0.48 10.51 5.82
CA GLN A 88 0.69 11.56 6.82
C GLN A 88 0.15 12.91 6.33
N MET A 89 0.39 13.26 5.06
CA MET A 89 -0.15 14.50 4.48
C MET A 89 -1.66 14.48 4.36
N LYS A 90 -2.24 13.37 3.90
CA LYS A 90 -3.70 13.19 3.82
C LYS A 90 -4.34 13.25 5.20
N ALA A 91 -3.72 12.64 6.22
CA ALA A 91 -4.17 12.72 7.61
C ALA A 91 -4.18 14.16 8.11
N SER A 92 -3.09 14.90 7.90
CA SER A 92 -2.98 16.31 8.31
C SER A 92 -4.06 17.18 7.65
N ASN A 93 -4.28 17.02 6.33
CA ASN A 93 -5.32 17.75 5.60
C ASN A 93 -6.72 17.39 6.11
N LEU A 94 -7.01 16.11 6.33
CA LEU A 94 -8.31 15.66 6.85
C LEU A 94 -8.59 16.22 8.24
N MET A 95 -7.58 16.28 9.12
CA MET A 95 -7.74 16.87 10.45
C MET A 95 -7.96 18.38 10.39
N ALA A 96 -7.32 19.08 9.45
CA ALA A 96 -7.53 20.52 9.26
C ALA A 96 -8.93 20.87 8.72
N GLU A 97 -9.52 19.96 7.92
CA GLU A 97 -10.86 20.12 7.32
C GLU A 97 -11.99 19.52 8.16
N ALA A 98 -11.68 18.78 9.22
CA ALA A 98 -12.66 18.06 10.03
C ALA A 98 -13.38 19.02 10.98
N ASP A 99 -14.38 19.74 10.46
CA ASP A 99 -15.33 20.54 11.23
C ASP A 99 -16.27 19.64 12.05
N ASN A 100 -15.70 18.91 13.02
CA ASN A 100 -16.34 17.90 13.89
C ASN A 100 -16.82 16.60 13.22
N ASP A 101 -16.41 16.32 11.98
CA ASP A 101 -16.70 15.05 11.32
C ASP A 101 -15.89 13.88 11.95
N GLN A 102 -16.55 13.08 12.79
CA GLN A 102 -15.92 11.94 13.46
C GLN A 102 -15.40 10.87 12.49
N THR A 103 -16.04 10.70 11.34
CA THR A 103 -15.59 9.73 10.33
C THR A 103 -14.28 10.17 9.70
N LYS A 104 -14.16 11.46 9.34
CA LYS A 104 -12.90 12.03 8.84
C LYS A 104 -11.80 11.96 9.88
N ASN A 105 -12.09 12.29 11.13
CA ASN A 105 -11.12 12.23 12.23
C ASN A 105 -10.60 10.80 12.46
N HIS A 106 -11.49 9.81 12.47
CA HIS A 106 -11.10 8.41 12.63
C HIS A 106 -10.22 7.92 11.47
N TYR A 107 -10.59 8.28 10.24
CA TYR A 107 -9.80 7.90 9.07
C TYR A 107 -8.44 8.62 9.03
N ALA A 108 -8.37 9.89 9.43
CA ALA A 108 -7.12 10.62 9.54
C ALA A 108 -6.17 9.98 10.57
N ALA A 109 -6.67 9.64 11.76
CA ALA A 109 -5.90 8.95 12.78
C ALA A 109 -5.41 7.56 12.32
N LEU A 110 -6.24 6.84 11.55
CA LEU A 110 -5.83 5.58 10.93
C LEU A 110 -4.67 5.79 9.95
N LEU A 111 -4.78 6.76 9.04
CA LEU A 111 -3.75 7.07 8.05
C LEU A 111 -2.43 7.51 8.70
N GLU A 112 -2.50 8.35 9.73
CA GLU A 112 -1.32 8.76 10.50
C GLU A 112 -0.62 7.56 11.12
N LYS A 113 -1.37 6.71 11.85
CA LYS A 113 -0.83 5.51 12.50
C LYS A 113 -0.21 4.54 11.49
N LYS A 114 -0.90 4.27 10.38
CA LYS A 114 -0.39 3.36 9.34
C LYS A 114 0.77 3.98 8.56
N GLY A 115 0.78 5.31 8.37
CA GLY A 115 1.86 6.03 7.74
C GLY A 115 3.16 5.94 8.53
N VAL A 116 3.13 6.11 9.85
CA VAL A 116 4.29 5.91 10.73
C VAL A 116 4.79 4.46 10.64
N MET A 117 3.89 3.48 10.74
CA MET A 117 4.24 2.06 10.62
C MET A 117 4.95 1.75 9.29
N LEU A 118 4.42 2.24 8.16
CA LEU A 118 5.04 2.02 6.85
C LEU A 118 6.41 2.68 6.72
N TYR A 119 6.58 3.87 7.31
CA TYR A 119 7.87 4.53 7.34
C TYR A 119 8.88 3.68 8.11
N ASP A 120 8.54 3.23 9.32
CA ASP A 120 9.41 2.39 10.14
C ASP A 120 9.82 1.11 9.39
N ILE A 121 8.86 0.43 8.77
CA ILE A 121 9.12 -0.75 7.92
C ILE A 121 10.06 -0.40 6.77
N SER A 122 9.85 0.72 6.08
CA SER A 122 10.70 1.16 4.97
C SER A 122 12.12 1.53 5.41
N THR A 123 12.34 1.82 6.69
CA THR A 123 13.67 2.18 7.23
C THR A 123 14.38 1.02 7.91
N ASN A 124 13.68 -0.05 8.26
CA ASN A 124 14.27 -1.22 8.89
C ASN A 124 15.01 -2.08 7.87
N ASP A 125 16.34 -1.90 7.75
CA ASP A 125 17.16 -2.63 6.79
C ASP A 125 17.07 -4.15 6.92
N GLU A 126 16.89 -4.71 8.13
CA GLU A 126 16.79 -6.16 8.34
C GLU A 126 15.60 -6.78 7.60
N LEU A 127 14.48 -6.05 7.49
CA LEU A 127 13.30 -6.49 6.74
C LEU A 127 13.52 -6.49 5.21
N TRP A 128 14.58 -5.83 4.74
CA TRP A 128 14.91 -5.67 3.32
C TRP A 128 16.24 -6.32 2.93
N GLN A 129 16.99 -6.87 3.89
CA GLN A 129 18.29 -7.50 3.66
C GLN A 129 18.19 -8.89 3.02
N SER A 130 16.99 -9.43 2.84
CA SER A 130 16.76 -10.76 2.31
C SER A 130 15.58 -10.79 1.34
N VAL A 131 15.88 -10.54 0.07
CA VAL A 131 15.14 -11.10 -1.07
C VAL A 131 16.08 -11.37 -2.23
#